data_AF-A0A956LG16-F1
#
_entry.id   AF-A0A956LG16-F1
#
_cell.length_a   1.000
_cell.length_b   1.000
_cell.length_c   1.000
_cell.angle_alpha   90.00
_cell.angle_beta   90.00
_cell.angle_gamma   90.00
#
_symmetry.space_group_name_H-M   'P 1'
#
loop_
_entity.id
_entity.type
_entity.pdbx_description
1 polymer ?
#
loop_
_entity_poly.entity_id
_entity_poly.type
_entity_poly.pdbx_seq_one_letter_code
_entity_poly.pdbx_strand_id
1 'polypeptide(L)' 'MQSINQETQYTYLRFKLLTKGLEDECRVRLELLGIECVQEGGAHEAYGIIDASTPLIEFAASDPDVEDVQIGAPPVGF' A
#
# COMPACT_ATOMS: atom_id res chain seq x y z
N MET A 1 26.80 23.78 4.45
CA MET A 1 26.97 22.31 4.54
C MET A 1 25.70 21.67 4.02
N GLN A 2 25.87 20.58 3.27
CA GLN A 2 24.87 19.95 2.40
C GLN A 2 23.64 19.47 3.17
N SER A 3 22.47 19.63 2.54
CA SER A 3 21.17 19.14 2.95
C SER A 3 21.23 17.63 3.21
N ILE A 4 20.89 17.21 4.43
CA ILE A 4 20.64 15.80 4.73
C ILE A 4 19.27 15.50 4.10
N ASN A 5 19.27 15.04 2.84
CA ASN A 5 18.14 14.27 2.34
C ASN A 5 18.13 12.99 3.17
N GLN A 6 17.32 12.94 4.21
CA GLN A 6 16.94 11.67 4.80
C GLN A 6 16.28 10.90 3.66
N GLU A 7 16.96 9.89 3.13
CA GLU A 7 16.37 8.95 2.19
C GLU A 7 15.22 8.27 2.94
N THR A 8 14.00 8.79 2.77
CA THR A 8 12.80 8.16 3.31
C THR A 8 12.77 6.74 2.76
N GLN A 9 12.95 5.77 3.65
CA GLN A 9 12.92 4.36 3.27
C GLN A 9 11.45 3.95 3.17
N TYR A 10 11.06 3.48 1.99
CA TYR A 10 9.69 3.05 1.74
C TYR A 10 9.60 1.53 1.75
N THR A 11 8.51 1.01 2.30
CA THR A 11 8.13 -0.41 2.21
C THR A 11 7.02 -0.55 1.20
N TYR A 12 7.23 -1.43 0.21
CA TYR A 12 6.24 -1.75 -0.81
C TYR A 12 5.26 -2.80 -0.30
N LEU A 13 3.98 -2.52 -0.49
CA LEU A 13 2.87 -3.36 -0.07
C LEU A 13 2.07 -3.81 -1.28
N ARG A 14 1.69 -5.08 -1.24
CA ARG A 14 0.70 -5.69 -2.12
C ARG A 14 -0.53 -6.03 -1.29
N PHE A 15 -1.67 -5.52 -1.73
CA PHE A 15 -2.98 -5.74 -1.13
C PHE A 15 -3.76 -6.69 -2.02
N LYS A 16 -4.28 -7.77 -1.43
CA LYS A 16 -5.24 -8.65 -2.09
C LYS A 16 -6.65 -8.23 -1.69
N LEU A 17 -7.49 -7.90 -2.67
CA LEU A 17 -8.82 -7.36 -2.45
C LEU A 17 -9.89 -8.44 -2.60
N LEU A 18 -10.99 -8.33 -1.87
CA LEU A 18 -12.10 -9.28 -1.98
C LEU A 18 -12.88 -9.13 -3.31
N THR A 19 -13.08 -7.90 -3.79
CA THR A 19 -13.82 -7.65 -5.05
C THR A 19 -13.23 -6.50 -5.86
N LYS A 20 -13.30 -6.59 -7.20
CA LYS A 20 -12.79 -5.56 -8.12
C LYS A 20 -13.56 -4.23 -8.03
N GLY A 21 -14.86 -4.27 -7.74
CA GLY A 21 -15.69 -3.06 -7.65
C GLY A 21 -15.34 -2.12 -6.49
N LEU A 22 -14.47 -2.56 -5.59
CA LEU A 22 -14.04 -1.83 -4.40
C LEU A 22 -12.67 -1.19 -4.56
N GLU A 23 -12.01 -1.27 -5.73
CA GLU A 23 -10.67 -0.68 -5.94
C GLU A 23 -10.64 0.84 -5.67
N ASP A 24 -11.64 1.59 -6.14
CA ASP A 24 -11.70 3.04 -5.90
C ASP A 24 -11.96 3.38 -4.43
N GLU A 25 -12.86 2.64 -3.77
CA GLU A 25 -13.16 2.84 -2.34
C GLU A 25 -12.01 2.39 -1.44
N CYS A 26 -11.37 1.27 -1.78
CA CYS A 26 -10.21 0.73 -1.11
C CYS A 26 -9.03 1.68 -1.27
N ARG A 27 -8.77 2.23 -2.46
CA ARG A 27 -7.73 3.25 -2.67
C ARG A 27 -7.89 4.42 -1.69
N VAL A 28 -9.09 4.99 -1.60
CA VAL A 28 -9.36 6.11 -0.68
C VAL A 28 -9.09 5.71 0.77
N ARG A 29 -9.47 4.49 1.18
CA ARG A 29 -9.21 3.99 2.53
C ARG A 29 -7.72 3.75 2.80
N LEU A 30 -7.00 3.16 1.85
CA LEU A 30 -5.56 2.94 1.95
C LEU A 30 -4.81 4.27 2.08
N GLU A 31 -5.20 5.29 1.30
CA GLU A 31 -4.67 6.65 1.44
C GLU A 31 -4.96 7.27 2.82
N LEU A 32 -6.17 7.06 3.36
CA LEU A 32 -6.52 7.51 4.72
C LEU A 32 -5.70 6.80 5.81
N LEU A 33 -5.22 5.58 5.55
CA LEU A 33 -4.33 4.84 6.45
C LEU A 33 -2.86 5.27 6.29
N GLY A 34 -2.55 6.21 5.39
CA GLY A 34 -1.19 6.69 5.13
C GLY A 34 -0.41 5.83 4.13
N ILE A 35 -1.10 5.02 3.32
CA ILE A 35 -0.49 4.33 2.18
C ILE A 35 -0.47 5.30 1.00
N GLU A 36 0.71 5.51 0.46
CA GLU A 36 0.96 6.41 -0.66
C GLU A 36 1.07 5.64 -1.97
N CYS A 37 0.95 6.37 -3.09
CA CYS A 37 1.14 5.86 -4.44
C CYS A 37 0.33 4.57 -4.73
N VAL A 38 -0.93 4.51 -4.27
CA VAL A 38 -1.76 3.33 -4.48
C VAL A 38 -2.08 3.18 -5.98
N GLN A 39 -1.66 2.06 -6.58
CA GLN A 39 -1.88 1.73 -7.98
C GLN A 39 -2.62 0.40 -8.12
N GLU A 40 -3.41 0.28 -9.19
CA GLU A 40 -4.02 -1.00 -9.56
C GLU A 40 -2.95 -2.00 -9.97
N GLY A 41 -3.06 -3.21 -9.41
CA GLY A 41 -2.13 -4.30 -9.64
C GLY A 41 -2.64 -5.40 -10.57
N GLY A 42 -3.95 -5.46 -10.78
CA GLY A 42 -4.60 -6.52 -11.53
C GLY A 42 -6.00 -6.81 -10.99
N ALA A 43 -6.59 -7.92 -11.41
CA ALA A 43 -7.88 -8.31 -10.87
C ALA A 43 -7.72 -8.65 -9.38
N HIS A 44 -8.32 -7.82 -8.51
CA HIS A 44 -8.30 -7.97 -7.05
C HIS A 44 -6.95 -7.67 -6.39
N GLU A 45 -6.13 -6.80 -6.99
CA GLU A 45 -4.82 -6.46 -6.44
C GLU A 45 -4.58 -4.97 -6.49
N ALA A 46 -4.05 -4.43 -5.40
CA ALA A 46 -3.53 -3.07 -5.36
C ALA A 46 -2.10 -3.07 -4.81
N TYR A 47 -1.30 -2.10 -5.24
CA TYR A 47 0.04 -1.86 -4.75
C TYR A 47 0.10 -0.49 -4.11
N GLY A 48 0.85 -0.34 -3.03
CA GLY A 48 1.08 0.96 -2.40
C GLY A 48 2.41 0.97 -1.66
N ILE A 49 2.82 2.14 -1.19
CA ILE A 49 4.04 2.30 -0.39
C ILE A 49 3.69 2.95 0.95
N ILE A 50 4.42 2.54 1.99
CA ILE A 50 4.35 3.18 3.31
C ILE A 50 5.76 3.56 3.75
N ASP A 51 5.87 4.45 4.73
CA ASP A 51 7.13 4.65 5.43
C ASP A 51 7.58 3.34 6.11
N ALA A 52 8.87 3.03 6.06
CA ALA A 52 9.42 1.80 6.65
C ALA A 52 9.25 1.70 8.17
N SER A 53 9.01 2.82 8.85
CA SER A 53 8.67 2.85 10.28
C SER A 53 7.21 2.53 10.59
N THR A 54 6.33 2.47 9.58
CA THR A 54 4.90 2.27 9.80
C THR A 54 4.58 0.80 10.10
N PRO A 55 3.88 0.48 11.21
CA PRO A 55 3.55 -0.89 11.58
C PRO A 55 2.52 -1.52 10.64
N LEU A 56 2.88 -2.64 10.01
CA LEU A 56 2.03 -3.34 9.03
C LEU A 56 0.75 -3.94 9.62
N ILE A 57 0.78 -4.26 10.91
CA ILE A 57 -0.31 -4.97 11.60
C ILE A 57 -1.61 -4.16 11.64
N GLU A 58 -1.50 -2.84 11.50
CA GLU A 58 -2.65 -1.94 11.53
C GLU A 58 -3.45 -1.98 10.22
N PHE A 59 -2.82 -2.28 9.07
CA PHE A 59 -3.51 -2.21 7.78
C PHE A 59 -4.42 -3.41 7.52
N ALA A 60 -3.93 -4.63 7.74
CA ALA A 60 -4.67 -5.85 7.44
C ALA A 60 -5.92 -6.03 8.33
N ALA A 61 -5.96 -5.41 9.50
CA ALA A 61 -7.10 -5.47 10.42
C ALA A 61 -8.11 -4.33 10.23
N SER A 62 -7.72 -3.25 9.53
CA SER A 62 -8.53 -2.03 9.44
C SER A 62 -9.50 -2.01 8.27
N ASP A 63 -9.21 -2.74 7.20
CA ASP A 63 -10.02 -2.70 5.98
C ASP A 63 -10.73 -4.04 5.74
N PRO A 64 -12.08 -4.09 5.78
CA PRO A 64 -12.84 -5.31 5.55
C PRO A 64 -12.75 -5.82 4.11
N ASP A 65 -12.29 -5.00 3.17
CA ASP A 65 -12.21 -5.29 1.74
C ASP A 65 -10.84 -5.85 1.34
N VAL A 66 -9.87 -5.82 2.27
CA VAL A 66 -8.53 -6.39 2.13
C VAL A 66 -8.50 -7.81 2.72
N GLU A 67 -8.26 -8.80 1.88
CA GLU A 67 -8.13 -10.20 2.29
C GLU A 67 -6.74 -10.48 2.90
N ASP A 68 -5.69 -9.88 2.33
CA ASP A 68 -4.31 -10.12 2.72
C ASP A 68 -3.40 -8.94 2.36
N VAL A 69 -2.37 -8.70 3.17
CA VAL A 69 -1.36 -7.66 2.96
C VAL A 69 0.02 -8.28 3.02
N GLN A 70 0.78 -8.15 1.94
CA GLN A 70 2.12 -8.70 1.83
C GLN A 70 3.14 -7.59 1.59
N ILE A 71 4.27 -7.65 2.30
CA ILE A 71 5.46 -6.90 1.90
C ILE A 71 5.97 -7.56 0.63
N GLY A 72 6.04 -6.80 -0.45
CA GLY A 72 6.43 -7.31 -1.76
C GLY A 72 7.48 -6.44 -2.43
N ALA A 73 8.05 -6.94 -3.51
CA ALA A 73 8.72 -6.06 -4.47
C ALA A 73 7.64 -5.35 -5.31
N PRO A 74 7.87 -4.09 -5.73
CA PRO A 74 6.98 -3.45 -6.68
C PRO A 74 6.87 -4.28 -7.97
N PRO A 75 5.72 -4.27 -8.66
CA PRO A 75 5.64 -4.81 -10.00
C PRO A 75 6.63 -4.09 -10.93
N VAL A 76 7.13 -4.79 -11.95
CA VAL A 76 8.07 -4.23 -12.92
C VAL A 76 7.44 -3.01 -13.61
N GLY A 77 8.00 -1.81 -13.37
CA GLY A 77 7.50 -0.54 -13.91
C GLY A 77 6.94 0.45 -12.88
N PHE A 78 6.93 0.10 -11.59
CA PHE A 78 6.66 1.02 -10.47
C PHE A 78 7.89 1.88 -10.14
#